data_AF-A0A183DS95-F1
#
_entry.id   AF-A0A183DS95-F1
#
_cell.length_a   1.000
_cell.length_b   1.000
_cell.length_c   1.000
_cell.angle_alpha   90.00
_cell.angle_beta   90.00
_cell.angle_gamma   90.00
#
_symmetry.space_group_name_H-M   'P 1'
#
loop_
_entity.id
_entity.type
_entity.pdbx_description
1 polymer ?
#
loop_
_entity_poly.entity_id
_entity_poly.type
_entity_poly.pdbx_seq_one_letter_code
_entity_poly.pdbx_strand_id
1 'polypeptide(L)'
;MIVGRVFATEDPVIRCRAIKMLMSSGGVTQHIRNSIWDYCADLLKEIDINRYVSITEREVAIYQTEEGVLYNTAVLEQSYAEEFDAKNVKRENKVATYFNALLSYYFGAAQLLKIRDEMRDLYAKCKERIEPLTFAIEGDPLGSAKHVQLMIGVVVPLLRSPLVSSLAHRAFRAFRDAAFQPCEDYLRKSAVSTTLLSLKFR
;
A
#
# COMPACT_ATOMS: atom_id res chain seq x y z
N MET A 1 21.75 -14.88 18.17
CA MET A 1 20.66 -14.36 19.04
C MET A 1 19.31 -14.76 18.45
N ILE A 2 18.33 -15.14 19.27
CA ILE A 2 16.98 -15.60 18.84
C ILE A 2 16.27 -14.53 17.98
N VAL A 3 16.41 -13.25 18.36
CA VAL A 3 15.78 -12.11 17.67
C VAL A 3 16.24 -11.99 16.21
N GLY A 4 17.53 -12.18 15.92
CA GLY A 4 18.04 -12.16 14.55
C GLY A 4 17.49 -13.27 13.67
N ARG A 5 17.19 -14.46 14.24
CA ARG A 5 16.53 -15.55 13.50
C ARG A 5 15.07 -15.22 13.20
N VAL A 6 14.37 -14.54 14.11
CA VAL A 6 13.00 -14.08 13.87
C VAL A 6 12.96 -13.10 12.70
N PHE A 7 13.90 -12.14 12.66
CA PHE A 7 13.99 -11.16 11.58
C PHE A 7 14.31 -11.80 10.22
N ALA A 8 15.17 -12.83 10.21
CA ALA A 8 15.54 -13.56 9.00
C ALA A 8 14.47 -14.56 8.50
N THR A 9 13.34 -14.71 9.20
CA THR A 9 12.25 -15.60 8.76
C THR A 9 11.68 -15.11 7.43
N GLU A 10 11.71 -15.97 6.41
CA GLU A 10 11.20 -15.67 5.06
C GLU A 10 9.69 -15.42 5.04
N ASP A 11 8.93 -16.23 5.80
CA ASP A 11 7.47 -16.08 5.89
C ASP A 11 7.11 -14.82 6.72
N PRO A 12 6.51 -13.79 6.10
CA PRO A 12 6.20 -12.55 6.78
C PRO A 12 5.11 -12.72 7.85
N VAL A 13 4.19 -13.68 7.69
CA VAL A 13 3.12 -13.96 8.65
C VAL A 13 3.70 -14.57 9.91
N ILE A 14 4.59 -15.56 9.77
CA ILE A 14 5.27 -16.20 10.90
C ILE A 14 6.14 -15.16 11.62
N ARG A 15 6.92 -14.38 10.86
CA ARG A 15 7.76 -13.29 11.38
C ARG A 15 6.95 -12.30 12.23
N CYS A 16 5.85 -11.78 11.69
CA CYS A 16 5.00 -10.81 12.38
C CYS A 16 4.34 -11.39 13.65
N ARG A 17 3.89 -12.64 13.61
CA ARG A 17 3.32 -13.31 14.79
C ARG A 17 4.36 -13.54 15.88
N ALA A 18 5.57 -13.94 15.51
CA ALA A 18 6.68 -14.09 16.43
C ALA A 18 7.06 -12.76 17.08
N ILE A 19 7.12 -11.67 16.30
CA ILE A 19 7.33 -10.31 16.82
C ILE A 19 6.28 -9.97 17.87
N LYS A 20 4.99 -10.13 17.55
CA LYS A 20 3.91 -9.84 18.50
C LYS A 20 4.04 -10.67 19.78
N MET A 21 4.30 -11.98 19.65
CA MET A 21 4.46 -12.87 20.80
C MET A 21 5.62 -12.45 21.71
N LEU A 22 6.77 -12.08 21.14
CA LEU A 22 7.92 -11.60 21.91
C LEU A 22 7.62 -10.28 22.60
N MET A 23 6.91 -9.37 21.92
CA MET A 23 6.52 -8.07 22.46
C MET A 23 5.47 -8.19 23.57
N SER A 24 4.58 -9.20 23.53
CA SER A 24 3.57 -9.42 24.58
C SER A 24 4.07 -10.18 25.79
N SER A 25 5.20 -10.91 25.68
CA SER A 25 5.68 -11.74 26.78
C SER A 25 6.30 -10.90 27.91
N GLY A 26 5.76 -11.03 29.12
CA GLY A 26 6.22 -10.31 30.31
C GLY A 26 7.63 -10.72 30.78
N GLY A 27 8.09 -11.91 30.41
CA GLY A 27 9.44 -12.41 30.74
C GLY A 27 10.53 -11.95 29.75
N VAL A 28 10.17 -11.27 28.67
CA VAL A 28 11.12 -10.78 27.67
C VAL A 28 11.79 -9.50 28.16
N THR A 29 13.13 -9.47 28.13
CA THR A 29 13.91 -8.34 28.59
C THR A 29 13.66 -7.10 27.74
N GLN A 30 13.76 -5.91 28.36
CA GLN A 30 13.61 -4.63 27.66
C GLN A 30 14.57 -4.50 26.47
N HIS A 31 15.76 -5.10 26.57
CA HIS A 31 16.73 -5.15 25.48
C HIS A 31 16.14 -5.78 24.21
N ILE A 32 15.42 -6.91 24.32
CA ILE A 32 14.80 -7.57 23.16
C ILE A 32 13.71 -6.69 22.56
N ARG A 33 12.88 -6.05 23.40
CA ARG A 33 11.84 -5.12 22.93
C ARG A 33 12.45 -3.94 22.17
N ASN A 34 13.52 -3.35 22.70
CA ASN A 34 14.24 -2.28 22.04
C ASN A 34 14.80 -2.73 20.69
N SER A 35 15.42 -3.92 20.61
CA SER A 35 15.91 -4.47 19.33
C SER A 35 14.80 -4.66 18.29
N ILE A 36 13.59 -5.02 18.71
CA ILE A 36 12.42 -5.13 17.81
C ILE A 36 11.97 -3.74 17.34
N TRP A 37 11.96 -2.75 18.22
CA TRP A 37 11.62 -1.37 17.86
C TRP A 37 12.65 -0.76 16.90
N ASP A 38 13.94 -0.98 17.15
CA ASP A 38 15.03 -0.54 16.27
C ASP A 38 14.89 -1.18 14.88
N TYR A 39 14.62 -2.49 14.84
CA TYR A 39 14.33 -3.21 13.59
C TYR A 39 13.15 -2.61 12.82
N CYS A 40 12.03 -2.31 13.50
CA CYS A 40 10.89 -1.67 12.86
C CYS A 40 11.25 -0.27 12.36
N ALA A 41 11.98 0.52 13.15
CA ALA A 41 12.41 1.86 12.75
C ALA A 41 13.32 1.82 11.52
N ASP A 42 14.24 0.86 11.43
CA ASP A 42 15.14 0.70 10.30
C ASP A 42 14.37 0.29 9.02
N LEU A 43 13.43 -0.65 9.11
CA LEU A 43 12.55 -0.98 7.98
C LEU A 43 11.76 0.24 7.47
N LEU A 44 11.27 1.08 8.38
CA LEU A 44 10.47 2.25 8.03
C LEU A 44 11.31 3.35 7.36
N LYS A 45 12.61 3.47 7.67
CA LYS A 45 13.51 4.45 7.03
C LYS A 45 13.70 4.18 5.54
N GLU A 46 13.55 2.94 5.11
CA GLU A 46 13.67 2.55 3.69
C GLU A 46 12.43 2.94 2.86
N ILE A 47 11.34 3.38 3.49
CA ILE A 47 10.13 3.78 2.77
C ILE A 47 10.33 5.18 2.20
N ASP A 48 10.40 5.28 0.87
CA ASP A 48 10.29 6.55 0.18
C ASP A 48 8.85 7.05 0.17
N ILE A 49 8.49 7.81 1.20
CA ILE A 49 7.14 8.38 1.39
C ILE A 49 6.70 9.18 0.15
N ASN A 50 7.62 9.94 -0.47
CA ASN A 50 7.27 10.80 -1.60
C ASN A 50 6.83 9.96 -2.79
N ARG A 51 7.50 8.84 -3.06
CA ARG A 51 7.12 7.90 -4.13
C ARG A 51 5.70 7.36 -3.95
N TYR A 52 5.28 7.08 -2.71
CA TYR A 52 3.93 6.56 -2.41
C TYR A 52 2.85 7.63 -2.46
N VAL A 53 3.15 8.84 -2.01
CA VAL A 53 2.21 9.97 -2.04
C VAL A 53 2.03 10.52 -3.46
N SER A 54 3.03 10.36 -4.33
CA SER A 54 2.94 10.77 -5.73
C SER A 54 2.19 9.78 -6.64
N ILE A 55 1.80 8.59 -6.12
CA ILE A 55 1.03 7.61 -6.90
C ILE A 55 -0.34 8.21 -7.20
N THR A 56 -0.72 8.19 -8.47
CA THR A 56 -1.99 8.73 -8.94
C THR A 56 -3.14 7.74 -8.73
N GLU A 57 -4.35 8.25 -8.55
CA GLU A 57 -5.56 7.42 -8.51
C GLU A 57 -5.73 6.61 -9.80
N ARG A 58 -5.29 7.15 -10.95
CA ARG A 58 -5.31 6.46 -12.24
C ARG A 58 -4.43 5.20 -12.23
N GLU A 59 -3.20 5.30 -11.72
CA GLU A 59 -2.30 4.14 -11.62
C GLU A 59 -2.89 3.06 -10.72
N VAL A 60 -3.51 3.45 -9.60
CA VAL A 60 -4.19 2.51 -8.70
C VAL A 60 -5.42 1.89 -9.36
N ALA A 61 -6.19 2.64 -10.12
CA ALA A 61 -7.34 2.13 -10.85
C ALA A 61 -6.92 1.11 -11.93
N ILE A 62 -5.81 1.37 -12.63
CA ILE A 62 -5.19 0.41 -13.57
C ILE A 62 -4.78 -0.89 -12.83
N TYR A 63 -4.20 -0.76 -11.64
CA TYR A 63 -3.82 -1.88 -10.80
C TYR A 63 -5.03 -2.71 -10.31
N GLN A 64 -6.14 -2.06 -9.98
CA GLN A 64 -7.37 -2.70 -9.54
C GLN A 64 -8.20 -3.33 -10.68
N THR A 65 -7.89 -2.98 -11.93
CA THR A 65 -8.58 -3.53 -13.10
C THR A 65 -8.21 -5.01 -13.28
N GLU A 66 -9.19 -5.83 -13.65
CA GLU A 66 -9.00 -7.28 -13.83
C GLU A 66 -7.91 -7.61 -14.86
N GLU A 67 -7.26 -8.76 -14.65
CA GLU A 67 -6.22 -9.27 -15.53
C GLU A 67 -6.81 -9.58 -16.91
N GLY A 68 -6.16 -9.07 -17.97
CA GLY A 68 -6.68 -9.19 -19.35
C GLY A 68 -7.68 -8.10 -19.78
N VAL A 69 -8.12 -7.22 -18.88
CA VAL A 69 -9.00 -6.08 -19.22
C VAL A 69 -8.19 -4.79 -19.37
N LEU A 70 -8.39 -4.09 -20.49
CA LEU A 70 -7.82 -2.76 -20.74
C LEU A 70 -8.54 -1.72 -19.88
N TYR A 71 -7.77 -0.90 -19.17
CA TYR A 71 -8.31 0.18 -18.33
C TYR A 71 -9.08 1.25 -19.12
N ASN A 72 -8.73 1.46 -20.40
CA ASN A 72 -9.43 2.40 -21.25
C ASN A 72 -9.66 1.77 -22.64
N THR A 73 -10.92 1.47 -22.96
CA THR A 73 -11.36 0.92 -24.26
C THR A 73 -11.85 1.99 -25.23
N ALA A 74 -12.03 3.24 -24.78
CA ALA A 74 -12.65 4.31 -25.56
C ALA A 74 -11.89 4.64 -26.85
N VAL A 75 -10.55 4.52 -26.84
CA VAL A 75 -9.70 4.73 -28.03
C VAL A 75 -9.94 3.66 -29.09
N LEU A 76 -10.21 2.42 -28.66
CA LEU A 76 -10.53 1.33 -29.58
C LEU A 76 -11.93 1.53 -30.16
N GLU A 77 -12.90 1.87 -29.32
CA GLU A 77 -14.30 2.11 -29.72
C GLU A 77 -14.43 3.26 -30.73
N GLN A 78 -13.67 4.36 -30.56
CA GLN A 78 -13.62 5.45 -31.56
C GLN A 78 -13.05 4.98 -32.91
N SER A 79 -11.96 4.21 -32.90
CA SER A 79 -11.37 3.69 -34.14
C SER A 79 -12.29 2.71 -34.89
N TYR A 80 -13.07 1.90 -34.17
CA TYR A 80 -14.08 1.03 -34.78
C TYR A 80 -15.31 1.81 -35.30
N ALA A 81 -15.72 2.86 -34.60
CA ALA A 81 -16.86 3.70 -34.99
C ALA A 81 -16.58 4.51 -36.26
N GLU A 82 -15.37 5.06 -36.41
CA GLU A 82 -14.96 5.81 -37.61
C GLU A 82 -14.88 4.92 -38.87
N GLU A 83 -14.64 3.61 -38.72
CA GLU A 83 -14.57 2.65 -39.84
C GLU A 83 -15.93 2.23 -40.41
N PHE A 84 -16.99 2.22 -39.61
CA PHE A 84 -18.33 1.84 -40.09
C PHE A 84 -18.99 2.92 -40.95
N ASP A 85 -18.52 4.17 -40.88
CA ASP A 85 -19.04 5.30 -41.67
C ASP A 85 -18.20 5.62 -42.93
N ALA A 86 -16.95 5.16 -43.01
CA ALA A 86 -16.04 5.51 -44.10
C ALA A 86 -16.14 4.56 -45.31
N LYS A 87 -17.13 4.77 -46.19
CA LYS A 87 -17.36 3.95 -47.40
C LYS A 87 -16.29 3.98 -48.51
N ASN A 88 -15.19 4.74 -48.40
CA ASN A 88 -14.24 4.97 -49.52
C ASN A 88 -12.73 4.98 -49.16
N VAL A 89 -12.27 4.14 -48.22
CA VAL A 89 -10.81 4.01 -47.93
C VAL A 89 -10.17 2.92 -48.80
N LYS A 90 -9.08 3.24 -49.52
CA LYS A 90 -8.28 2.28 -50.32
C LYS A 90 -7.82 1.10 -49.45
N ARG A 91 -7.83 -0.14 -50.00
CA ARG A 91 -7.52 -1.39 -49.26
C ARG A 91 -6.17 -1.33 -48.51
N GLU A 92 -5.15 -0.71 -49.10
CA GLU A 92 -3.82 -0.55 -48.49
C GLU A 92 -3.85 0.34 -47.23
N ASN A 93 -4.64 1.41 -47.26
CA ASN A 93 -4.83 2.28 -46.09
C ASN A 93 -5.59 1.56 -44.97
N LYS A 94 -6.56 0.69 -45.29
CA LYS A 94 -7.26 -0.10 -44.27
C LYS A 94 -6.32 -1.05 -43.52
N VAL A 95 -5.45 -1.77 -44.24
CA VAL A 95 -4.47 -2.68 -43.62
C VAL A 95 -3.50 -1.91 -42.71
N ALA A 96 -3.04 -0.73 -43.13
CA ALA A 96 -2.19 0.13 -42.30
C ALA A 96 -2.93 0.63 -41.05
N THR A 97 -4.21 1.03 -41.16
CA THR A 97 -5.03 1.43 -40.01
C THR A 97 -5.22 0.30 -39.01
N TYR A 98 -5.58 -0.91 -39.46
CA TYR A 98 -5.70 -2.08 -38.58
C TYR A 98 -4.37 -2.45 -37.91
N PHE A 99 -3.27 -2.41 -38.67
CA PHE A 99 -1.95 -2.68 -38.13
C PHE A 99 -1.55 -1.67 -37.05
N ASN A 100 -1.82 -0.37 -37.27
CA ASN A 100 -1.57 0.69 -36.30
C ASN A 100 -2.48 0.57 -35.06
N ALA A 101 -3.76 0.21 -35.23
CA ALA A 101 -4.68 -0.03 -34.13
C ALA A 101 -4.23 -1.21 -33.25
N LEU A 102 -3.81 -2.32 -33.87
CA LEU A 102 -3.23 -3.47 -33.17
C LEU A 102 -1.93 -3.09 -32.46
N LEU A 103 -1.03 -2.34 -33.10
CA LEU A 103 0.20 -1.85 -32.47
C LEU A 103 -0.10 -0.98 -31.24
N SER A 104 -1.04 -0.04 -31.36
CA SER A 104 -1.48 0.82 -30.26
C SER A 104 -2.08 -0.01 -29.11
N TYR A 105 -2.89 -1.02 -29.45
CA TYR A 105 -3.45 -1.98 -28.49
C TYR A 105 -2.35 -2.73 -27.72
N TYR A 106 -1.42 -3.38 -28.44
CA TYR A 106 -0.34 -4.16 -27.82
C TYR A 106 0.60 -3.29 -26.99
N PHE A 107 0.92 -2.08 -27.48
CA PHE A 107 1.76 -1.14 -26.76
C PHE A 107 1.07 -0.61 -25.50
N GLY A 108 -0.23 -0.27 -25.59
CA GLY A 108 -1.05 0.12 -24.45
C GLY A 108 -1.15 -1.00 -23.41
N ALA A 109 -1.42 -2.23 -23.83
CA ALA A 109 -1.46 -3.40 -22.94
C ALA A 109 -0.12 -3.62 -22.23
N ALA A 110 1.01 -3.50 -22.95
CA ALA A 110 2.34 -3.62 -22.36
C ALA A 110 2.63 -2.53 -21.32
N GLN A 111 2.17 -1.29 -21.54
CA GLN A 111 2.31 -0.22 -20.56
C GLN A 111 1.47 -0.47 -19.29
N LEU A 112 0.23 -0.96 -19.45
CA LEU A 112 -0.62 -1.28 -18.30
C LEU A 112 -0.02 -2.41 -17.45
N LEU A 113 0.55 -3.44 -18.08
CA LEU A 113 1.24 -4.52 -17.38
C LEU A 113 2.39 -3.99 -16.52
N LYS A 114 3.23 -3.09 -17.09
CA LYS A 114 4.32 -2.46 -16.33
C LYS A 114 3.81 -1.69 -15.11
N ILE A 115 2.74 -0.92 -15.25
CA ILE A 115 2.14 -0.18 -14.13
C ILE A 115 1.61 -1.16 -13.07
N ARG A 116 0.94 -2.24 -13.49
CA ARG A 116 0.42 -3.26 -12.56
C ARG A 116 1.54 -3.91 -11.75
N ASP A 117 2.62 -4.30 -12.42
CA ASP A 117 3.77 -4.94 -11.77
C ASP A 117 4.47 -3.98 -10.81
N GLU A 118 4.65 -2.72 -11.21
CA GLU A 118 5.24 -1.70 -10.35
C GLU A 118 4.37 -1.42 -9.11
N MET A 119 3.06 -1.26 -9.27
CA MET A 119 2.15 -1.04 -8.14
C MET A 119 2.11 -2.25 -7.20
N ARG A 120 2.15 -3.47 -7.75
CA ARG A 120 2.22 -4.72 -6.98
C ARG A 120 3.50 -4.79 -6.14
N ASP A 121 4.63 -4.50 -6.74
CA ASP A 121 5.94 -4.48 -6.07
C ASP A 121 5.99 -3.40 -4.98
N LEU A 122 5.55 -2.17 -5.29
CA LEU A 122 5.47 -1.09 -4.32
C LEU A 122 4.57 -1.43 -3.13
N TYR A 123 3.41 -2.03 -3.38
CA TYR A 123 2.50 -2.45 -2.32
C TYR A 123 3.14 -3.53 -1.44
N ALA A 124 3.74 -4.56 -2.04
CA ALA A 124 4.40 -5.65 -1.32
C ALA A 124 5.56 -5.15 -0.45
N LYS A 125 6.41 -4.29 -1.01
CA LYS A 125 7.54 -3.65 -0.30
C LYS A 125 7.07 -2.80 0.88
N CYS A 126 5.99 -2.05 0.73
CA CYS A 126 5.45 -1.23 1.82
C CYS A 126 4.84 -2.11 2.92
N LYS A 127 4.06 -3.11 2.53
CA LYS A 127 3.43 -4.07 3.44
C LYS A 127 4.48 -4.77 4.31
N GLU A 128 5.55 -5.26 3.70
CA GLU A 128 6.62 -5.95 4.41
C GLU A 128 7.29 -5.09 5.48
N ARG A 129 7.37 -3.77 5.26
CA ARG A 129 7.97 -2.81 6.19
C ARG A 129 7.00 -2.36 7.29
N ILE A 130 5.72 -2.15 6.96
CA ILE A 130 4.71 -1.61 7.90
C ILE A 130 4.07 -2.69 8.78
N GLU A 131 3.89 -3.92 8.28
CA GLU A 131 3.23 -4.97 9.06
C GLU A 131 3.98 -5.28 10.37
N PRO A 132 5.32 -5.48 10.39
CA PRO A 132 6.06 -5.72 11.62
C PRO A 132 5.81 -4.67 12.70
N LEU A 133 5.74 -3.40 12.31
CA LEU A 133 5.43 -2.29 13.22
C LEU A 133 4.04 -2.45 13.85
N THR A 134 3.03 -2.77 13.04
CA THR A 134 1.66 -2.97 13.53
C THR A 134 1.61 -4.06 14.60
N PHE A 135 2.27 -5.20 14.33
CA PHE A 135 2.33 -6.32 15.28
C PHE A 135 3.17 -6.01 16.52
N ALA A 136 4.23 -5.20 16.40
CA ALA A 136 5.01 -4.73 17.54
C ALA A 136 4.18 -3.84 18.47
N ILE A 137 3.38 -2.91 17.92
CA ILE A 137 2.47 -2.04 18.69
C ILE A 137 1.39 -2.86 19.41
N GLU A 138 0.76 -3.79 18.70
CA GLU A 138 -0.24 -4.68 19.30
C GLU A 138 0.36 -5.57 20.41
N GLY A 139 1.64 -5.90 20.28
CA GLY A 139 2.36 -6.73 21.24
C GLY A 139 2.81 -5.96 22.48
N ASP A 140 3.24 -4.72 22.32
CA ASP A 140 3.66 -3.80 23.39
C ASP A 140 2.96 -2.43 23.28
N PRO A 141 1.66 -2.35 23.64
CA PRO A 141 0.90 -1.12 23.50
C PRO A 141 1.49 0.04 24.32
N LEU A 142 1.91 -0.21 25.56
CA LEU A 142 2.49 0.82 26.43
C LEU A 142 3.86 1.30 25.91
N GLY A 143 4.69 0.39 25.40
CA GLY A 143 5.97 0.74 24.78
C GLY A 143 5.82 1.58 23.51
N SER A 144 4.73 1.39 22.76
CA SER A 144 4.49 2.10 21.50
C SER A 144 4.42 3.63 21.65
N ALA A 145 4.06 4.14 22.83
CA ALA A 145 4.01 5.58 23.11
C ALA A 145 5.38 6.26 22.94
N LYS A 146 6.48 5.55 23.20
CA LYS A 146 7.85 6.07 23.01
C LYS A 146 8.23 6.18 21.53
N HIS A 147 7.49 5.51 20.65
CA HIS A 147 7.76 5.42 19.22
C HIS A 147 6.72 6.16 18.37
N VAL A 148 5.97 7.10 18.97
CA VAL A 148 4.95 7.92 18.28
C VAL A 148 5.52 8.70 17.09
N GLN A 149 6.82 8.98 17.09
CA GLN A 149 7.51 9.62 15.97
C GLN A 149 7.45 8.78 14.68
N LEU A 150 7.43 7.44 14.77
CA LEU A 150 7.23 6.57 13.61
C LEU A 150 5.83 6.71 13.03
N MET A 151 4.83 6.90 13.90
CA MET A 151 3.46 7.18 13.47
C MET A 151 3.39 8.51 12.72
N ILE A 152 3.91 9.59 13.32
CA ILE A 152 3.83 10.96 12.76
C ILE A 152 4.68 11.08 11.49
N GLY A 153 5.90 10.56 11.51
CA GLY A 153 6.88 10.74 10.44
C GLY A 153 6.66 9.84 9.22
N VAL A 154 6.02 8.68 9.39
CA VAL A 154 5.87 7.69 8.31
C VAL A 154 4.43 7.26 8.10
N VAL A 155 3.76 6.78 9.15
CA VAL A 155 2.40 6.21 9.01
C VAL A 155 1.38 7.26 8.57
N VAL A 156 1.38 8.44 9.18
CA VAL A 156 0.45 9.53 8.86
C VAL A 156 0.60 10.03 7.42
N PRO A 157 1.81 10.32 6.91
CA PRO A 157 2.00 10.65 5.49
C PRO A 157 1.47 9.58 4.54
N LEU A 158 1.70 8.29 4.84
CA LEU A 158 1.28 7.20 3.98
C LEU A 158 -0.24 7.00 3.90
N LEU A 159 -1.01 7.58 4.84
CA LEU A 159 -2.48 7.62 4.74
C LEU A 159 -2.97 8.35 3.49
N ARG A 160 -2.16 9.25 2.92
CA ARG A 160 -2.48 9.98 1.69
C ARG A 160 -2.24 9.16 0.42
N SER A 161 -1.48 8.07 0.50
CA SER A 161 -1.22 7.23 -0.66
C SER A 161 -2.46 6.43 -1.04
N PRO A 162 -2.95 6.52 -2.29
CA PRO A 162 -4.11 5.75 -2.71
C PRO A 162 -3.83 4.23 -2.74
N LEU A 163 -2.57 3.83 -2.88
CA LEU A 163 -2.17 2.42 -2.93
C LEU A 163 -2.08 1.76 -1.55
N VAL A 164 -1.48 2.43 -0.56
CA VAL A 164 -1.12 1.82 0.74
C VAL A 164 -1.86 2.42 1.94
N SER A 165 -2.82 3.33 1.72
CA SER A 165 -3.61 3.96 2.79
C SER A 165 -4.29 2.95 3.72
N SER A 166 -4.71 1.78 3.22
CA SER A 166 -5.31 0.72 4.02
C SER A 166 -4.33 0.10 5.03
N LEU A 167 -3.07 -0.11 4.62
CA LEU A 167 -1.99 -0.60 5.49
C LEU A 167 -1.63 0.44 6.54
N ALA A 168 -1.45 1.70 6.11
CA ALA A 168 -1.18 2.82 7.01
C ALA A 168 -2.32 3.03 8.02
N HIS A 169 -3.58 2.88 7.59
CA HIS A 169 -4.74 2.99 8.47
C HIS A 169 -4.72 1.93 9.58
N ARG A 170 -4.29 0.70 9.28
CA ARG A 170 -4.17 -0.37 10.26
C ARG A 170 -3.10 -0.05 11.31
N ALA A 171 -1.91 0.39 10.88
CA ALA A 171 -0.84 0.79 11.79
C ALA A 171 -1.24 2.01 12.66
N PHE A 172 -1.88 3.01 12.05
CA PHE A 172 -2.41 4.18 12.75
C PHE A 172 -3.44 3.79 13.81
N ARG A 173 -4.36 2.87 13.46
CA ARG A 173 -5.34 2.34 14.40
C ARG A 173 -4.66 1.64 15.56
N ALA A 174 -3.62 0.85 15.32
CA ALA A 174 -2.88 0.16 16.39
C ALA A 174 -2.26 1.16 17.37
N PHE A 175 -1.61 2.23 16.89
CA PHE A 175 -1.09 3.30 17.75
C PHE A 175 -2.19 3.99 18.57
N ARG A 176 -3.31 4.34 17.92
CA ARG A 176 -4.45 4.92 18.62
C ARG A 176 -4.96 3.97 19.71
N ASP A 177 -5.16 2.70 19.37
CA ASP A 177 -5.72 1.73 20.29
C ASP A 177 -4.79 1.43 21.47
N ALA A 178 -3.48 1.59 21.27
CA ALA A 178 -2.49 1.53 22.33
C ALA A 178 -2.49 2.77 23.22
N ALA A 179 -2.69 3.97 22.66
CA ALA A 179 -2.69 5.23 23.41
C ALA A 179 -3.96 5.43 24.25
N PHE A 180 -5.11 4.98 23.75
CA PHE A 180 -6.38 5.06 24.45
C PHE A 180 -6.75 3.65 24.95
N GLN A 181 -6.68 3.38 26.26
CA GLN A 181 -7.22 2.14 26.84
C GLN A 181 -8.66 1.89 26.36
N PRO A 182 -9.13 0.62 26.28
CA PRO A 182 -10.53 0.33 25.97
C PRO A 182 -11.41 0.86 27.11
N CYS A 183 -11.87 2.09 26.97
CA CYS A 183 -12.97 2.66 27.73
C CYS A 183 -14.23 2.50 26.85
N GLU A 184 -15.36 2.13 27.44
CA GLU A 184 -16.63 1.88 26.72
C GLU A 184 -17.21 3.14 26.03
N ASP A 185 -16.58 4.30 26.21
CA ASP A 185 -17.08 5.56 25.71
C ASP A 185 -16.95 5.70 24.18
N TYR A 186 -18.09 6.06 23.57
CA TYR A 186 -18.32 6.33 22.14
C TYR A 186 -17.33 7.30 21.47
N LEU A 187 -16.46 7.97 22.25
CA LEU A 187 -15.40 8.87 21.79
C LEU A 187 -14.41 8.19 20.83
N ARG A 188 -14.10 6.90 21.02
CA ARG A 188 -13.14 6.18 20.16
C ARG A 188 -13.61 6.05 18.71
N LYS A 189 -14.92 5.87 18.49
CA LYS A 189 -15.51 5.80 17.12
C LYS A 189 -15.58 7.19 16.48
N SER A 190 -15.97 8.21 17.25
CA SER A 190 -16.10 9.59 16.79
C SER A 190 -14.75 10.24 16.43
N ALA A 191 -13.73 10.07 17.27
CA ALA A 191 -12.41 10.68 17.05
C ALA A 191 -11.74 10.17 15.76
N VAL A 192 -11.99 8.91 15.40
CA VAL A 192 -11.37 8.24 14.25
C VAL A 192 -11.98 8.72 12.95
N SER A 193 -13.31 8.72 12.88
CA SER A 193 -14.02 9.25 11.73
C SER A 193 -13.69 10.73 11.52
N THR A 194 -13.65 11.53 12.60
CA THR A 194 -13.35 12.97 12.52
C THR A 194 -11.91 13.26 12.09
N THR A 195 -10.93 12.54 12.65
CA THR A 195 -9.51 12.73 12.28
C THR A 195 -9.26 12.29 10.84
N LEU A 196 -9.85 11.16 10.41
CA LEU A 196 -9.72 10.68 9.03
C LEU A 196 -10.43 11.58 8.02
N LEU A 197 -11.59 12.15 8.38
CA LEU A 197 -12.26 13.16 7.56
C LEU A 197 -11.35 14.39 7.43
N SER A 198 -10.78 14.90 8.53
CA SER A 198 -9.89 16.08 8.47
C SER A 198 -8.61 15.86 7.65
N LEU A 199 -8.10 14.62 7.59
CA LEU A 199 -6.91 14.26 6.82
C LEU A 199 -7.20 13.94 5.35
N LYS A 200 -8.45 13.58 5.00
CA LYS A 200 -8.89 13.36 3.62
C LYS A 200 -9.30 14.66 2.89
N PHE A 201 -9.61 15.72 3.62
CA PHE A 201 -10.05 17.02 3.07
C PHE A 201 -8.92 18.08 2.98
N ARG A 202 -7.65 17.67 2.94
CA ARG A 202 -6.51 18.55 2.67
C ARG A 202 -5.61 18.00 1.57
#